data_AF-A0A970F7S8-F1
#
_entry.id   AF-A0A970F7S8-F1
#
_cell.length_a   1.000
_cell.length_b   1.000
_cell.length_c   1.000
_cell.angle_alpha   90.00
_cell.angle_beta   90.00
_cell.angle_gamma   90.00
#
_symmetry.space_group_name_H-M   'P 1'
#
loop_
_entity.id
_entity.type
_entity.pdbx_description
1 polymer ?
#
loop_
_entity_poly.entity_id
_entity_poly.type
_entity_poly.pdbx_seq_one_letter_code
_entity_poly.pdbx_strand_id
1 'polypeptide(L)'
;MKKINYLTITEQQFVDIRSQHAYQTGHIEYSVNLTPKNFKKLATTLLAIDKPLVFVLSKDEINDLPMLEILVKELGFQQLEGYLPITEVPNESLKVAKTITASALLEQTEDDYILLDVRDQSTVTIPAPEKNLVKLAIKDLADTYTQLPPNKTIYTLCGSGNSATTAASFLTKKGWQTAIVEGGANAIQKSQQR
;
A
#
# COMPACT_ATOMS: atom_id res chain seq x y z
N MET A 1 19.53 -4.78 -13.38
CA MET A 1 19.61 -4.74 -11.89
C MET A 1 20.16 -6.04 -11.27
N LYS A 2 20.81 -5.97 -10.09
CA LYS A 2 21.37 -7.13 -9.35
C LYS A 2 20.43 -7.63 -8.24
N LYS A 3 20.58 -8.88 -7.81
CA LYS A 3 19.93 -9.39 -6.60
C LYS A 3 20.66 -8.87 -5.35
N ILE A 4 19.92 -8.47 -4.32
CA ILE A 4 20.43 -7.95 -3.05
C ILE A 4 20.29 -9.02 -1.96
N ASN A 5 21.22 -9.02 -1.00
CA ASN A 5 21.12 -9.85 0.20
C ASN A 5 20.36 -9.08 1.29
N TYR A 6 19.36 -9.71 1.90
CA TYR A 6 18.57 -9.12 2.99
C TYR A 6 19.45 -8.64 4.16
N LEU A 7 20.54 -9.33 4.46
CA LEU A 7 21.45 -8.98 5.57
C LEU A 7 22.32 -7.74 5.29
N THR A 8 22.36 -7.25 4.06
CA THR A 8 23.15 -6.06 3.68
C THR A 8 22.33 -4.78 3.62
N ILE A 9 21.07 -4.84 4.08
CA ILE A 9 20.13 -3.73 4.07
C ILE A 9 20.48 -2.71 5.15
N THR A 10 20.40 -1.43 4.79
CA THR A 10 20.61 -0.30 5.68
C THR A 10 19.48 0.73 5.48
N GLU A 11 19.65 1.65 4.53
CA GLU A 11 18.82 2.85 4.36
C GLU A 11 17.90 2.79 3.11
N GLN A 12 17.76 1.61 2.49
CA GLN A 12 17.01 1.48 1.23
C GLN A 12 15.49 1.60 1.45
N GLN A 13 14.80 2.18 0.47
CA GLN A 13 13.35 2.09 0.36
C GLN A 13 12.95 0.77 -0.31
N PHE A 14 12.22 -0.07 0.43
CA PHE A 14 11.61 -1.27 -0.16
C PHE A 14 10.33 -0.93 -0.90
N VAL A 15 10.29 -1.34 -2.16
CA VAL A 15 9.10 -1.27 -3.00
C VAL A 15 8.66 -2.69 -3.31
N ASP A 16 7.59 -3.12 -2.65
CA ASP A 16 7.02 -4.44 -2.86
C ASP A 16 6.08 -4.40 -4.07
N ILE A 17 6.49 -5.06 -5.16
CA ILE A 17 5.77 -5.03 -6.43
C ILE A 17 4.76 -6.18 -6.55
N ARG A 18 4.68 -7.05 -5.54
CA ARG A 18 3.76 -8.19 -5.53
C ARG A 18 2.32 -7.72 -5.41
N SER A 19 1.39 -8.64 -5.68
CA SER A 19 -0.05 -8.40 -5.50
C SER A 19 -0.41 -7.95 -4.08
N GLN A 20 -1.55 -7.27 -3.93
CA GLN A 20 -2.07 -6.87 -2.62
C GLN A 20 -2.17 -8.04 -1.63
N HIS A 21 -2.56 -9.22 -2.09
CA HIS A 21 -2.75 -10.39 -1.23
C HIS A 21 -1.42 -10.95 -0.74
N ALA A 22 -0.43 -11.03 -1.63
CA ALA A 22 0.91 -11.49 -1.27
C ALA A 22 1.60 -10.53 -0.29
N TYR A 23 1.37 -9.21 -0.44
CA TYR A 23 1.86 -8.21 0.51
C TYR A 23 1.17 -8.33 1.87
N GLN A 24 -0.17 -8.43 1.87
CA GLN A 24 -0.97 -8.47 3.10
C GLN A 24 -0.60 -9.64 4.00
N THR A 25 -0.28 -10.80 3.44
CA THR A 25 0.02 -12.03 4.21
C THR A 25 1.47 -12.14 4.67
N GLY A 26 2.38 -11.29 4.19
CA GLY A 26 3.78 -11.31 4.59
C GLY A 26 4.62 -10.34 3.78
N HIS A 27 5.05 -9.22 4.39
CA HIS A 27 5.88 -8.19 3.76
C HIS A 27 7.02 -7.74 4.67
N ILE A 28 8.02 -7.07 4.09
CA ILE A 28 9.11 -6.45 4.85
C ILE A 28 8.56 -5.21 5.56
N GLU A 29 8.87 -5.05 6.85
CA GLU A 29 8.49 -3.86 7.61
C GLU A 29 8.92 -2.56 6.89
N TYR A 30 8.03 -1.56 6.90
CA TYR A 30 8.22 -0.26 6.22
C TYR A 30 8.34 -0.31 4.68
N SER A 31 8.12 -1.46 4.03
CA SER A 31 7.99 -1.52 2.58
C SER A 31 6.68 -0.90 2.09
N VAL A 32 6.71 -0.29 0.90
CA VAL A 32 5.52 0.28 0.25
C VAL A 32 5.08 -0.64 -0.88
N ASN A 33 3.80 -1.03 -0.91
CA ASN A 33 3.26 -1.88 -1.96
C ASN A 33 2.91 -1.05 -3.20
N LEU A 34 3.69 -1.22 -4.28
CA LEU A 34 3.49 -0.59 -5.58
C LEU A 34 3.67 -1.63 -6.69
N THR A 35 2.58 -2.27 -7.07
CA THR A 35 2.51 -3.15 -8.24
C THR A 35 3.04 -2.46 -9.51
N PRO A 36 3.50 -3.22 -10.53
CA PRO A 36 3.94 -2.65 -11.80
C PRO A 36 2.88 -1.73 -12.44
N LYS A 37 1.59 -2.05 -12.25
CA LYS A 37 0.44 -1.28 -12.78
C LYS A 37 0.31 0.12 -12.19
N ASN A 38 0.65 0.32 -10.92
CA ASN A 38 0.50 1.61 -10.23
C ASN A 38 1.83 2.32 -9.94
N PHE A 39 2.98 1.65 -10.15
CA PHE A 39 4.30 2.22 -9.95
C PHE A 39 4.47 3.55 -10.71
N LYS A 40 4.23 3.57 -12.04
CA LYS A 40 4.37 4.80 -12.85
C LYS A 40 3.54 5.98 -12.33
N LYS A 41 2.38 5.70 -11.73
CA LYS A 41 1.43 6.73 -11.29
C LYS A 41 1.72 7.26 -9.89
N LEU A 42 2.33 6.46 -9.02
CA LEU A 42 2.38 6.74 -7.58
C LEU A 42 3.79 6.77 -7.01
N ALA A 43 4.81 6.25 -7.71
CA ALA A 43 6.14 6.10 -7.15
C ALA A 43 6.74 7.45 -6.72
N THR A 44 6.66 8.50 -7.55
CA THR A 44 7.20 9.84 -7.20
C THR A 44 6.42 10.53 -6.09
N THR A 45 5.14 10.19 -5.91
CA THR A 45 4.32 10.69 -4.82
C THR A 45 4.69 10.01 -3.51
N LEU A 46 4.88 8.68 -3.51
CA LEU A 46 4.98 7.89 -2.27
C LEU A 46 6.43 7.57 -1.85
N LEU A 47 7.41 7.81 -2.71
CA LEU A 47 8.82 7.48 -2.50
C LEU A 47 9.70 8.71 -2.70
N ALA A 48 10.82 8.74 -1.99
CA ALA A 48 11.84 9.77 -2.16
C ALA A 48 12.75 9.41 -3.36
N ILE A 49 12.93 10.31 -4.33
CA ILE A 49 13.69 10.04 -5.56
C ILE A 49 15.21 9.98 -5.35
N ASP A 50 15.71 10.57 -4.27
CA ASP A 50 17.11 10.68 -3.88
C ASP A 50 17.59 9.50 -3.03
N LYS A 51 16.68 8.71 -2.47
CA LYS A 51 17.01 7.56 -1.63
C LYS A 51 17.16 6.27 -2.45
N PRO A 52 18.12 5.39 -2.09
CA PRO A 52 18.27 4.06 -2.69
C PRO A 52 16.97 3.26 -2.66
N LEU A 53 16.65 2.59 -3.77
CA LEU A 53 15.45 1.78 -3.95
C LEU A 53 15.81 0.32 -4.19
N VAL A 54 15.06 -0.58 -3.55
CA VAL A 54 15.12 -2.03 -3.78
C VAL A 54 13.70 -2.55 -4.07
N PHE A 55 13.55 -3.29 -5.17
CA PHE A 55 12.30 -3.98 -5.46
C PHE A 55 12.18 -5.29 -4.68
N VAL A 56 11.02 -5.55 -4.10
CA VAL A 56 10.70 -6.82 -3.43
C VAL A 56 9.65 -7.56 -4.26
N LEU A 57 9.91 -8.82 -4.59
CA LEU A 57 9.13 -9.56 -5.58
C LEU A 57 9.06 -11.06 -5.29
N SER A 58 8.09 -11.74 -5.89
CA SER A 58 8.09 -13.21 -6.00
C SER A 58 8.73 -13.62 -7.33
N LYS A 59 8.93 -14.91 -7.51
CA LYS A 59 9.49 -15.45 -8.76
C LYS A 59 8.70 -15.01 -10.01
N ASP A 60 7.38 -14.86 -9.88
CA ASP A 60 6.49 -14.55 -11.00
C ASP A 60 6.67 -13.12 -11.52
N GLU A 61 7.05 -12.16 -10.66
CA GLU A 61 7.27 -10.76 -11.03
C GLU A 61 8.70 -10.45 -11.52
N ILE A 62 9.60 -11.45 -11.62
CA ILE A 62 10.97 -11.24 -12.14
C ILE A 62 10.96 -10.63 -13.55
N ASN A 63 9.97 -10.99 -14.37
CA ASN A 63 9.86 -10.51 -15.75
C ASN A 63 9.43 -9.04 -15.85
N ASP A 64 8.92 -8.43 -14.77
CA ASP A 64 8.56 -7.01 -14.74
C ASP A 64 9.77 -6.10 -14.53
N LEU A 65 10.90 -6.66 -14.07
CA LEU A 65 12.10 -5.90 -13.71
C LEU A 65 12.66 -5.02 -14.84
N PRO A 66 12.80 -5.47 -16.10
CA PRO A 66 13.32 -4.61 -17.18
C PRO A 66 12.46 -3.36 -17.40
N MET A 67 11.14 -3.51 -17.34
CA MET A 67 10.20 -2.39 -17.50
C MET A 67 10.27 -1.46 -16.29
N LEU A 68 10.31 -2.00 -15.08
CA LEU A 68 10.47 -1.21 -13.84
C LEU A 68 11.80 -0.43 -13.82
N GLU A 69 12.89 -1.01 -14.33
CA GLU A 69 14.17 -0.32 -14.45
C GLU A 69 14.08 0.92 -15.37
N ILE A 70 13.33 0.83 -16.47
CA ILE A 70 13.06 1.96 -17.35
C ILE A 70 12.22 3.00 -16.61
N LEU A 71 11.15 2.60 -15.93
CA LEU A 71 10.29 3.53 -15.18
C LEU A 71 11.03 4.27 -14.07
N VAL A 72 11.92 3.60 -13.33
CA VAL A 72 12.78 4.24 -12.32
C VAL A 72 13.57 5.39 -12.95
N LYS A 73 14.18 5.16 -14.12
CA LYS A 73 14.95 6.18 -14.85
C LYS A 73 14.06 7.30 -15.37
N GLU A 74 12.92 6.97 -15.99
CA GLU A 74 11.94 7.95 -16.50
C GLU A 74 11.40 8.87 -15.40
N LEU A 75 11.21 8.34 -14.20
CA LEU A 75 10.69 9.06 -13.05
C LEU A 75 11.76 9.81 -12.26
N GLY A 76 13.03 9.72 -12.66
CA GLY A 76 14.13 10.47 -12.04
C GLY A 76 14.65 9.91 -10.72
N PHE A 77 14.37 8.63 -10.40
CA PHE A 77 14.98 7.99 -9.25
C PHE A 77 16.49 7.85 -9.46
N GLN A 78 17.27 8.30 -8.48
CA GLN A 78 18.72 8.43 -8.63
C GLN A 78 19.45 7.10 -8.40
N GLN A 79 18.88 6.20 -7.59
CA GLN A 79 19.58 5.03 -7.08
C GLN A 79 18.68 3.80 -7.03
N LEU A 80 18.83 2.90 -8.01
CA LEU A 80 18.24 1.56 -8.00
C LEU A 80 19.31 0.54 -7.66
N GLU A 81 19.27 0.03 -6.43
CA GLU A 81 20.27 -0.91 -5.93
C GLU A 81 20.06 -2.31 -6.50
N GLY A 82 18.81 -2.73 -6.65
CA GLY A 82 18.52 -4.05 -7.13
C GLY A 82 17.13 -4.54 -6.76
N TYR A 83 17.03 -5.86 -6.64
CA TYR A 83 15.82 -6.54 -6.20
C TYR A 83 16.12 -7.61 -5.13
N LEU A 84 15.11 -7.95 -4.35
CA LEU A 84 15.14 -8.94 -3.29
C LEU A 84 13.93 -9.88 -3.44
N PRO A 85 14.15 -11.18 -3.73
CA PRO A 85 13.07 -12.16 -3.68
C PRO A 85 12.53 -12.29 -2.26
N ILE A 86 11.22 -12.21 -2.07
CA ILE A 86 10.61 -12.29 -0.73
C ILE A 86 10.91 -13.62 -0.02
N THR A 87 11.13 -14.69 -0.78
CA THR A 87 11.51 -16.01 -0.26
C THR A 87 12.90 -16.04 0.38
N GLU A 88 13.73 -15.02 0.16
CA GLU A 88 15.05 -14.87 0.78
C GLU A 88 14.99 -14.02 2.07
N VAL A 89 13.82 -13.53 2.45
CA VAL A 89 13.59 -12.83 3.71
C VAL A 89 13.19 -13.85 4.79
N PRO A 90 13.83 -13.84 5.97
CA PRO A 90 13.43 -14.72 7.07
C PRO A 90 11.97 -14.49 7.47
N ASN A 91 11.22 -15.57 7.71
CA ASN A 91 9.78 -15.49 8.00
C ASN A 91 9.49 -14.66 9.26
N GLU A 92 10.36 -14.75 10.27
CA GLU A 92 10.28 -13.97 11.51
C GLU A 92 10.47 -12.46 11.30
N SER A 93 11.04 -12.06 10.16
CA SER A 93 11.21 -10.66 9.77
C SER A 93 10.03 -10.11 8.97
N LEU A 94 9.09 -10.98 8.57
CA LEU A 94 7.90 -10.57 7.83
C LEU A 94 6.81 -10.05 8.78
N LYS A 95 6.07 -9.05 8.31
CA LYS A 95 4.88 -8.52 8.95
C LYS A 95 3.63 -8.93 8.16
N VAL A 96 2.52 -9.05 8.87
CA VAL A 96 1.19 -9.25 8.29
C VAL A 96 0.43 -7.92 8.36
N ALA A 97 -0.17 -7.52 7.25
CA ALA A 97 -0.98 -6.30 7.23
C ALA A 97 -2.28 -6.56 8.01
N LYS A 98 -2.69 -5.58 8.82
CA LYS A 98 -4.00 -5.66 9.48
C LYS A 98 -5.11 -5.47 8.46
N THR A 99 -6.19 -6.21 8.62
CA THR A 99 -7.38 -6.13 7.77
C THR A 99 -8.64 -6.02 8.63
N ILE A 100 -9.72 -5.54 8.03
CA ILE A 100 -11.06 -5.53 8.61
C ILE A 100 -12.06 -5.97 7.55
N THR A 101 -12.94 -6.90 7.91
CA THR A 101 -14.00 -7.36 7.00
C THR A 101 -15.05 -6.27 6.81
N ALA A 102 -15.77 -6.30 5.69
CA ALA A 102 -16.87 -5.36 5.45
C ALA A 102 -17.94 -5.40 6.54
N SER A 103 -18.30 -6.60 7.04
CA SER A 103 -19.27 -6.75 8.12
C SER A 103 -18.76 -6.18 9.44
N ALA A 104 -17.52 -6.51 9.82
CA ALA A 104 -16.93 -5.98 11.06
C ALA A 104 -16.79 -4.45 11.04
N LEU A 105 -16.51 -3.86 9.87
CA LEU A 105 -16.51 -2.40 9.67
C LEU A 105 -17.91 -1.80 9.88
N LEU A 106 -18.95 -2.41 9.31
CA LEU A 106 -20.33 -1.92 9.41
C LEU A 106 -20.90 -2.06 10.83
N GLU A 107 -20.40 -3.03 11.60
CA GLU A 107 -20.77 -3.27 13.01
C GLU A 107 -19.99 -2.38 13.99
N GLN A 108 -19.04 -1.54 13.53
CA GLN A 108 -18.28 -0.66 14.41
C GLN A 108 -19.18 0.37 15.12
N THR A 109 -19.23 0.27 16.45
CA THR A 109 -19.92 1.24 17.32
C THR A 109 -18.99 2.38 17.74
N GLU A 110 -17.72 2.08 17.97
CA GLU A 110 -16.72 3.06 18.41
C GLU A 110 -16.40 4.09 17.33
N ASP A 111 -15.86 5.24 17.75
CA ASP A 111 -15.42 6.34 16.89
C ASP A 111 -13.89 6.54 16.92
N ASP A 112 -13.14 5.49 17.27
CA ASP A 112 -11.68 5.45 17.36
C ASP A 112 -10.98 5.17 16.02
N TYR A 113 -11.72 5.29 14.91
CA TYR A 113 -11.21 5.06 13.56
C TYR A 113 -11.57 6.20 12.58
N ILE A 114 -10.87 6.20 11.44
CA ILE A 114 -11.27 6.91 10.23
C ILE A 114 -11.44 5.91 9.09
N LEU A 115 -12.47 6.09 8.27
CA LEU A 115 -12.61 5.37 7.01
C LEU A 115 -12.03 6.24 5.90
N LEU A 116 -10.82 5.92 5.46
CA LEU A 116 -10.10 6.68 4.44
C LEU A 116 -10.39 6.09 3.04
N ASP A 117 -11.27 6.74 2.28
CA ASP A 117 -11.53 6.38 0.89
C ASP A 117 -10.49 7.04 -0.04
N VAL A 118 -9.61 6.20 -0.58
CA VAL A 118 -8.49 6.63 -1.41
C VAL A 118 -8.78 6.63 -2.92
N ARG A 119 -10.04 6.43 -3.30
CA ARG A 119 -10.47 6.49 -4.70
C ARG A 119 -10.52 7.93 -5.21
N ASP A 120 -10.36 8.07 -6.51
CA ASP A 120 -10.71 9.32 -7.20
C ASP A 120 -12.23 9.50 -7.14
N GLN A 121 -12.67 10.48 -6.37
CA GLN A 121 -14.09 10.75 -6.09
C GLN A 121 -14.89 11.08 -7.36
N SER A 122 -14.24 11.53 -8.44
CA SER A 122 -14.90 11.74 -9.75
C SER A 122 -15.30 10.43 -10.45
N THR A 123 -14.75 9.30 -10.02
CA THR A 123 -14.95 7.97 -10.63
C THR A 123 -15.73 7.00 -9.75
N VAL A 124 -16.11 7.42 -8.54
CA VAL A 124 -16.80 6.58 -7.57
C VAL A 124 -18.25 6.34 -8.01
N THR A 125 -18.61 5.08 -8.22
CA THR A 125 -19.99 4.65 -8.49
C THR A 125 -20.66 3.99 -7.29
N ILE A 126 -19.88 3.33 -6.44
CA ILE A 126 -20.35 2.68 -5.21
C ILE A 126 -19.98 3.58 -4.03
N PRO A 127 -20.96 4.15 -3.31
CA PRO A 127 -20.68 5.03 -2.17
C PRO A 127 -19.98 4.27 -1.05
N ALA A 128 -19.09 4.97 -0.33
CA ALA A 128 -18.54 4.48 0.92
C ALA A 128 -19.53 4.75 2.07
N PRO A 129 -19.49 3.97 3.17
CA PRO A 129 -20.18 4.33 4.41
C PRO A 129 -19.82 5.75 4.86
N GLU A 130 -20.79 6.51 5.33
CA GLU A 130 -20.59 7.92 5.72
C GLU A 130 -19.93 8.06 7.10
N LYS A 131 -20.09 7.08 7.99
CA LYS A 131 -19.54 7.11 9.34
C LYS A 131 -18.01 7.18 9.29
N ASN A 132 -17.46 8.22 9.93
CA ASN A 132 -16.03 8.50 10.05
C ASN A 132 -15.30 8.60 8.69
N LEU A 133 -16.02 8.93 7.61
CA LEU A 133 -15.50 8.96 6.25
C LEU A 133 -14.61 10.18 6.00
N VAL A 134 -13.40 9.91 5.52
CA VAL A 134 -12.47 10.89 4.94
C VAL A 134 -12.22 10.51 3.49
N LYS A 135 -12.52 11.41 2.56
CA LYS A 135 -12.29 11.22 1.12
C LYS A 135 -10.99 11.92 0.74
N LEU A 136 -9.97 11.13 0.39
CA LEU A 136 -8.66 11.66 0.01
C LEU A 136 -8.03 10.75 -1.04
N ALA A 137 -8.02 11.19 -2.30
CA ALA A 137 -7.49 10.38 -3.39
C ALA A 137 -6.00 10.04 -3.14
N ILE A 138 -5.60 8.82 -3.48
CA ILE A 138 -4.24 8.32 -3.20
C ILE A 138 -3.12 9.19 -3.77
N LYS A 139 -3.39 9.90 -4.87
CA LYS A 139 -2.43 10.82 -5.52
C LYS A 139 -2.08 12.03 -4.64
N ASP A 140 -2.97 12.40 -3.73
CA ASP A 140 -2.84 13.56 -2.83
C ASP A 140 -2.37 13.13 -1.42
N LEU A 141 -2.22 11.82 -1.18
CA LEU A 141 -1.98 11.25 0.15
C LEU A 141 -0.65 11.69 0.75
N ALA A 142 0.42 11.75 -0.04
CA ALA A 142 1.75 12.10 0.46
C ALA A 142 1.85 13.53 1.00
N ASP A 143 1.04 14.44 0.45
CA ASP A 143 1.06 15.85 0.81
C ASP A 143 0.13 16.17 1.99
N THR A 144 -0.86 15.31 2.26
CA THR A 144 -1.98 15.62 3.16
C THR A 144 -2.15 14.64 4.30
N TYR A 145 -1.45 13.49 4.32
CA TYR A 145 -1.62 12.48 5.37
C TYR A 145 -1.41 13.01 6.79
N THR A 146 -0.59 14.05 6.97
CA THR A 146 -0.33 14.69 8.28
C THR A 146 -1.55 15.43 8.84
N GLN A 147 -2.55 15.72 8.01
CA GLN A 147 -3.80 16.38 8.40
C GLN A 147 -4.88 15.38 8.82
N LEU A 148 -4.63 14.07 8.68
CA LEU A 148 -5.57 13.04 9.11
C LEU A 148 -5.75 13.11 10.64
N PRO A 149 -6.94 12.80 11.18
CA PRO A 149 -7.16 12.78 12.62
C PRO A 149 -6.15 11.86 13.34
N PRO A 150 -5.31 12.39 14.25
CA PRO A 150 -4.30 11.59 14.93
C PRO A 150 -4.93 10.61 15.94
N ASN A 151 -4.16 9.62 16.39
CA ASN A 151 -4.56 8.64 17.40
C ASN A 151 -5.82 7.82 17.05
N LYS A 152 -6.13 7.69 15.76
CA LYS A 152 -7.20 6.84 15.24
C LYS A 152 -6.65 5.75 14.33
N THR A 153 -7.30 4.59 14.32
CA THR A 153 -6.99 3.55 13.33
C THR A 153 -7.51 3.99 11.96
N ILE A 154 -6.66 3.93 10.93
CA ILE A 154 -7.06 4.26 9.56
C ILE A 154 -7.52 3.00 8.84
N TYR A 155 -8.81 2.92 8.55
CA TYR A 155 -9.38 1.92 7.66
C TYR A 155 -9.29 2.40 6.22
N THR A 156 -8.32 1.88 5.46
CA THR A 156 -8.14 2.28 4.07
C THR A 156 -9.13 1.55 3.17
N LEU A 157 -9.84 2.31 2.34
CA LEU A 157 -10.88 1.82 1.44
C LEU A 157 -10.53 2.18 0.00
N CYS A 158 -10.71 1.22 -0.91
CA CYS A 158 -10.80 1.51 -2.34
C CYS A 158 -11.86 0.61 -2.99
N GLY A 159 -11.89 0.50 -4.33
CA GLY A 159 -12.89 -0.31 -5.03
C GLY A 159 -12.80 -1.79 -4.68
N SER A 160 -11.60 -2.37 -4.79
CA SER A 160 -11.36 -3.82 -4.63
C SER A 160 -10.22 -4.20 -3.67
N GLY A 161 -9.51 -3.23 -3.09
CA GLY A 161 -8.41 -3.42 -2.13
C GLY A 161 -7.01 -2.99 -2.59
N ASN A 162 -6.74 -2.84 -3.90
CA ASN A 162 -5.37 -2.62 -4.40
C ASN A 162 -4.80 -1.27 -3.91
N SER A 163 -5.44 -0.16 -4.28
CA SER A 163 -5.01 1.16 -3.82
C SER A 163 -5.11 1.32 -2.31
N ALA A 164 -6.03 0.61 -1.64
CA ALA A 164 -6.12 0.62 -0.19
C ALA A 164 -4.85 0.00 0.44
N THR A 165 -4.35 -1.10 -0.13
CA THR A 165 -3.09 -1.74 0.32
C THR A 165 -1.89 -0.81 0.11
N THR A 166 -1.79 -0.16 -1.05
CA THR A 166 -0.75 0.86 -1.29
C THR A 166 -0.83 1.99 -0.26
N ALA A 167 -2.02 2.55 -0.02
CA ALA A 167 -2.21 3.62 0.96
C ALA A 167 -1.85 3.16 2.39
N ALA A 168 -2.30 1.98 2.81
CA ALA A 168 -1.99 1.42 4.12
C ALA A 168 -0.49 1.19 4.30
N SER A 169 0.21 0.65 3.28
CA SER A 169 1.66 0.45 3.34
C SER A 169 2.43 1.77 3.50
N PHE A 170 2.03 2.82 2.77
CA PHE A 170 2.61 4.16 2.89
C PHE A 170 2.35 4.76 4.28
N LEU A 171 1.11 4.73 4.75
CA LEU A 171 0.73 5.29 6.05
C LEU A 171 1.40 4.54 7.22
N THR A 172 1.49 3.21 7.14
CA THR A 172 2.20 2.39 8.14
C THR A 172 3.69 2.75 8.18
N LYS A 173 4.33 2.94 7.01
CA LYS A 173 5.70 3.44 6.92
C LYS A 173 5.89 4.82 7.58
N LYS A 174 4.83 5.65 7.61
CA LYS A 174 4.81 6.96 8.28
C LYS A 174 4.43 6.88 9.77
N GLY A 175 4.26 5.68 10.33
CA GLY A 175 3.95 5.46 11.74
C GLY A 175 2.45 5.47 12.08
N TRP A 176 1.57 5.47 11.08
CA TRP A 176 0.13 5.41 11.31
C TRP A 176 -0.34 3.97 11.55
N GLN A 177 -1.33 3.82 12.42
CA GLN A 177 -2.04 2.57 12.58
C GLN A 177 -3.04 2.42 11.45
N THR A 178 -2.93 1.34 10.67
CA THR A 178 -3.80 1.10 9.53
C THR A 178 -4.42 -0.30 9.58
N ALA A 179 -5.59 -0.45 8.98
CA ALA A 179 -6.12 -1.73 8.56
C ALA A 179 -6.79 -1.60 7.19
N ILE A 180 -6.72 -2.63 6.37
CA ILE A 180 -7.25 -2.63 5.00
C ILE A 180 -8.67 -3.18 5.02
N VAL A 181 -9.63 -2.47 4.41
CA VAL A 181 -11.00 -2.98 4.25
C VAL A 181 -11.00 -4.09 3.19
N GLU A 182 -11.28 -5.31 3.60
CA GLU A 182 -11.24 -6.48 2.74
C GLU A 182 -12.28 -6.39 1.61
N GLY A 183 -11.84 -6.64 0.38
CA GLY A 183 -12.69 -6.57 -0.82
C GLY A 183 -13.17 -5.15 -1.18
N GLY A 184 -12.81 -4.13 -0.39
CA GLY A 184 -13.13 -2.73 -0.66
C GLY A 184 -14.63 -2.41 -0.65
N ALA A 185 -15.00 -1.35 -1.37
CA ALA A 185 -16.38 -0.88 -1.47
C ALA A 185 -17.32 -1.94 -2.07
N ASN A 186 -16.79 -2.81 -2.95
CA ASN A 186 -17.56 -3.93 -3.51
C ASN A 186 -18.03 -4.92 -2.44
N ALA A 187 -17.20 -5.19 -1.43
CA ALA A 187 -17.57 -6.08 -0.33
C ALA A 187 -18.58 -5.41 0.61
N ILE A 188 -18.40 -4.13 0.90
CA ILE A 188 -19.36 -3.34 1.70
C ILE A 188 -20.75 -3.37 1.07
N GLN A 189 -20.85 -3.06 -0.22
CA GLN A 189 -22.13 -3.07 -0.93
C GLN A 189 -22.82 -4.44 -0.84
N LYS A 190 -22.06 -5.53 -0.99
CA LYS A 190 -22.59 -6.90 -0.86
C LYS A 190 -23.06 -7.21 0.57
N SER A 191 -22.35 -6.72 1.59
CA SER A 191 -22.76 -6.92 2.99
C SER A 191 -24.02 -6.14 3.36
N GLN A 192 -24.27 -4.97 2.75
CA GLN A 192 -25.48 -4.18 2.98
C GLN A 192 -26.74 -4.74 2.30
N GLN A 193 -26.58 -5.67 1.36
CA GLN A 193 -27.69 -6.31 0.62
C GLN A 193 -28.15 -7.63 1.27
N ARG A 194 -27.53 -8.05 2.38
CA ARG A 194 -27.85 -9.26 3.13
C ARG A 194 -28.69 -8.91 4.35
#